data_AF-A0A2V7TYK5-F1
#
_entry.id   AF-A0A2V7TYK5-F1
#
_cell.length_a   1.000
_cell.length_b   1.000
_cell.length_c   1.000
_cell.angle_alpha   90.00
_cell.angle_beta   90.00
_cell.angle_gamma   90.00
#
_symmetry.space_group_name_H-M   'P 1'
#
loop_
_entity.id
_entity.type
_entity.pdbx_description
1 polymer ?
#
loop_
_entity_poly.entity_id
_entity_poly.type
_entity_poly.pdbx_seq_one_letter_code
_entity_poly.pdbx_strand_id
1 'polypeptide(L)'
;MLIFSETFEHPTQVSKVRVNVYEEPPMPNPPGIDTPTTGGGYLVTEERIGTTKVIATLGFLDRKEDALARARRRADELKAQLYRPVLAAA
;
A
#
# COMPACT_ATOMS: atom_id res chain seq x y z
N MET A 1 10.96 1.40 3.01
CA MET A 1 10.51 1.33 4.43
C MET A 1 8.99 1.29 4.47
N LEU A 2 8.36 0.39 5.25
CA LEU A 2 6.91 0.42 5.45
C LEU A 2 6.54 1.60 6.37
N ILE A 3 5.68 2.50 5.91
CA ILE A 3 5.32 3.73 6.64
C ILE A 3 3.84 3.80 7.04
N PHE A 4 3.00 2.97 6.43
CA PHE A 4 1.59 2.82 6.78
C PHE A 4 1.14 1.40 6.45
N SER A 5 0.34 0.80 7.33
CA SER A 5 -0.29 -0.49 7.09
C SER A 5 -1.62 -0.55 7.83
N GLU A 6 -2.68 -0.89 7.11
CA GLU A 6 -4.00 -1.11 7.69
C GLU A 6 -4.59 -2.41 7.15
N THR A 7 -5.09 -3.26 8.03
CA THR A 7 -5.65 -4.57 7.69
C THR A 7 -7.16 -4.54 7.84
N PHE A 8 -7.86 -5.18 6.93
CA PHE A 8 -9.30 -5.28 6.87
C PHE A 8 -9.73 -6.74 6.71
N GLU A 9 -10.87 -7.09 7.29
CA GLU A 9 -11.46 -8.43 7.20
C GLU A 9 -12.92 -8.36 6.75
N HIS A 10 -13.32 -9.32 5.92
CA HIS A 10 -14.73 -9.45 5.53
C HIS A 10 -15.46 -10.34 6.55
N PRO A 11 -16.66 -9.94 7.04
CA PRO A 11 -17.34 -10.67 8.11
C PRO A 11 -17.83 -12.06 7.71
N THR A 12 -18.03 -12.31 6.41
CA THR A 12 -18.59 -13.57 5.89
C THR A 12 -17.70 -14.29 4.88
N GLN A 13 -16.53 -13.73 4.55
CA GLN A 13 -15.59 -14.34 3.62
C GLN A 13 -14.25 -14.50 4.32
N VAL A 14 -13.57 -15.63 4.10
CA VAL A 14 -12.21 -15.87 4.61
C VAL A 14 -11.21 -15.09 3.74
N SER A 15 -11.35 -13.77 3.74
CA SER A 15 -10.55 -12.83 2.96
C SER A 15 -10.12 -11.70 3.88
N LYS A 16 -8.81 -11.54 4.02
CA LYS A 16 -8.19 -10.36 4.64
C LYS A 16 -7.57 -9.51 3.56
N VAL A 17 -7.64 -8.20 3.71
CA VAL A 17 -7.00 -7.23 2.82
C VAL A 17 -6.10 -6.34 3.63
N ARG A 18 -4.85 -6.19 3.23
CA ARG A 18 -3.91 -5.26 3.85
C ARG A 18 -3.54 -4.18 2.84
N VAL A 19 -3.76 -2.93 3.21
CA VAL A 19 -3.33 -1.78 2.42
C VAL A 19 -2.05 -1.25 3.04
N ASN A 20 -0.99 -1.17 2.25
CA ASN A 20 0.33 -0.73 2.69
C ASN A 20 0.78 0.51 1.92
N VAL A 21 1.58 1.35 2.58
CA VAL A 21 2.40 2.37 1.92
C VAL A 21 3.85 2.14 2.30
N TYR A 22 4.69 1.99 1.29
CA TYR A 22 6.14 1.91 1.43
C TYR A 22 6.77 3.18 0.91
N GLU A 23 7.71 3.74 1.66
CA GLU A 23 8.63 4.76 1.20
C GLU A 23 9.83 4.09 0.52
N GLU A 24 10.10 4.44 -0.72
CA GLU A 24 11.28 4.04 -1.46
C GLU A 24 12.28 5.20 -1.48
N PRO A 25 13.49 5.01 -0.93
CA PRO A 25 14.50 6.04 -0.98
C PRO A 25 14.94 6.28 -2.43
N PRO A 26 15.42 7.49 -2.77
CA PRO A 26 16.08 7.73 -4.04
C PRO A 26 17.23 6.75 -4.20
N MET A 27 17.29 6.04 -5.33
CA MET A 27 18.46 5.24 -5.66
C MET A 27 19.50 6.12 -6.34
N PRO A 28 20.76 6.07 -5.89
CA PRO A 28 21.83 6.74 -6.62
C PRO A 28 21.89 6.15 -8.03
N ASN A 29 22.10 7.02 -9.01
CA ASN A 29 22.28 6.55 -10.38
C ASN A 29 23.45 5.56 -10.43
N PRO A 30 23.32 4.47 -11.22
CA PRO A 30 24.46 3.63 -11.56
C PRO A 30 25.61 4.48 -12.13
N PRO A 31 26.88 4.12 -11.87
CA PRO A 31 28.02 4.84 -12.44
C PRO A 31 27.89 4.95 -13.97
N GLY A 32 28.04 6.18 -14.49
CA GLY A 32 27.95 6.45 -15.94
C GLY A 32 26.55 6.74 -16.47
N ILE A 33 25.53 6.86 -15.60
CA ILE A 33 24.19 7.34 -15.98
C ILE A 33 23.92 8.69 -15.32
N ASP A 34 23.89 9.76 -16.12
CA ASP A 34 23.59 11.13 -15.64
C ASP A 34 22.08 11.42 -15.51
N THR A 35 21.23 10.51 -15.97
CA THR A 35 19.77 10.65 -15.86
C THR A 35 19.30 10.20 -14.46
N PRO A 36 18.52 11.00 -13.72
CA PRO A 36 18.01 10.62 -12.40
C PRO A 36 17.17 9.34 -12.52
N THR A 37 17.63 8.22 -11.95
CA THR A 37 16.99 6.92 -12.20
C THR A 37 15.69 6.70 -11.43
N THR A 38 15.44 7.42 -10.34
CA THR A 38 14.13 7.60 -9.68
C THR A 38 14.34 8.48 -8.45
N GLY A 39 13.59 9.59 -8.31
CA GLY A 39 13.74 10.56 -7.21
C GLY A 39 13.29 10.07 -5.83
N GLY A 40 13.23 8.76 -5.59
CA GLY A 40 12.48 8.17 -4.49
C GLY A 40 10.97 8.33 -4.69
N GLY A 41 10.17 7.77 -3.77
CA GLY A 41 8.73 7.92 -3.82
C GLY A 41 8.00 7.00 -2.85
N TYR A 42 6.70 6.85 -3.07
CA TYR A 42 5.81 6.13 -2.17
C TYR A 42 4.97 5.11 -2.93
N LEU A 43 5.25 3.83 -2.71
CA LEU A 43 4.53 2.70 -3.29
C LEU A 43 3.34 2.33 -2.42
N VAL A 44 2.14 2.32 -3.00
CA VAL A 44 0.91 1.87 -2.35
C VAL A 44 0.55 0.49 -2.87
N THR A 45 0.34 -0.48 -1.98
CA THR A 45 -0.06 -1.84 -2.36
C THR A 45 -1.30 -2.33 -1.63
N GLU A 46 -2.03 -3.25 -2.27
CA GLU A 46 -3.07 -4.06 -1.67
C GLU A 46 -2.61 -5.51 -1.65
N GLU A 47 -2.55 -6.11 -0.46
CA GLU A 47 -2.36 -7.54 -0.30
C GLU A 47 -3.70 -8.19 0.04
N ARG A 48 -4.18 -9.09 -0.81
CA ARG A 48 -5.35 -9.95 -0.52
C ARG A 48 -4.86 -11.30 -0.03
N ILE A 49 -5.33 -11.69 1.15
CA ILE A 49 -4.93 -12.90 1.87
C ILE A 49 -6.17 -13.79 2.00
N GLY A 50 -6.25 -14.82 1.18
CA GLY A 50 -7.23 -15.90 1.28
C GLY A 50 -6.50 -17.24 1.23
N THR A 51 -6.97 -18.18 0.40
CA THR A 51 -6.25 -19.43 0.10
C THR A 51 -4.88 -19.17 -0.55
N THR A 52 -4.75 -18.07 -1.28
CA THR A 52 -3.50 -17.59 -1.87
C THR A 52 -3.32 -16.12 -1.52
N LYS A 53 -2.06 -15.69 -1.38
CA LYS A 53 -1.71 -14.27 -1.24
C LYS A 53 -1.54 -13.65 -2.62
N VAL A 54 -2.31 -12.60 -2.90
CA VAL A 54 -2.19 -11.79 -4.13
C VAL A 54 -1.80 -10.38 -3.72
N ILE A 55 -0.82 -9.79 -4.42
CA ILE A 55 -0.34 -8.43 -4.18
C ILE A 55 -0.58 -7.61 -5.44
N ALA A 56 -1.23 -6.46 -5.29
CA ALA A 56 -1.48 -5.52 -6.37
C ALA A 56 -0.89 -4.15 -6.02
N THR A 57 -0.25 -3.52 -7.01
CA THR A 57 0.19 -2.12 -6.91
C THR A 57 -0.99 -1.20 -7.17
N LEU A 58 -1.30 -0.33 -6.21
CA LEU A 58 -2.37 0.66 -6.30
C LEU A 58 -1.88 2.01 -6.85
N GLY A 59 -0.57 2.24 -6.83
CA GLY A 59 0.11 3.41 -7.39
C GLY A 59 1.52 3.58 -6.82
N PHE A 60 2.36 4.34 -7.54
CA PHE A 60 3.63 4.89 -7.07
C PHE A 60 3.54 6.41 -7.19
N LEU A 61 3.77 7.13 -6.10
CA LEU A 61 3.47 8.56 -5.96
C LEU A 61 4.67 9.29 -5.39
N ASP A 62 4.92 10.51 -5.87
CA ASP A 62 6.09 11.29 -5.45
C ASP A 62 5.94 11.84 -4.02
N ARG A 63 4.71 12.11 -3.58
CA ARG A 63 4.41 12.72 -2.28
C ARG A 63 3.76 11.74 -1.30
N LYS A 64 4.21 11.80 -0.05
CA LYS A 64 3.70 10.98 1.05
C LYS A 64 2.20 11.19 1.26
N GLU A 65 1.75 12.43 1.19
CA GLU A 65 0.36 12.81 1.41
C GLU A 65 -0.56 12.19 0.35
N ASP A 66 -0.12 12.15 -0.91
CA ASP A 66 -0.90 11.56 -2.00
C ASP A 66 -0.96 10.03 -1.87
N ALA A 67 0.12 9.40 -1.44
CA ALA A 67 0.15 7.96 -1.16
C ALA A 67 -0.77 7.57 0.00
N LEU A 68 -0.78 8.36 1.09
CA LEU A 68 -1.70 8.17 2.20
C LEU A 68 -3.15 8.44 1.78
N ALA A 69 -3.41 9.46 0.96
CA ALA A 69 -4.74 9.73 0.42
C ALA A 69 -5.24 8.58 -0.46
N ARG A 70 -4.36 8.02 -1.31
CA ARG A 70 -4.66 6.84 -2.14
C ARG A 70 -4.99 5.61 -1.30
N ALA A 71 -4.23 5.38 -0.22
CA ALA A 71 -4.48 4.29 0.73
C ALA A 71 -5.82 4.47 1.48
N ARG A 72 -6.11 5.68 1.97
CA ARG A 72 -7.39 6.02 2.62
C ARG A 72 -8.59 5.84 1.70
N ARG A 73 -8.48 6.31 0.45
CA ARG A 73 -9.52 6.07 -0.56
C ARG A 73 -9.77 4.58 -0.76
N ARG A 74 -8.70 3.76 -0.78
CA ARG A 74 -8.86 2.31 -0.87
C ARG A 74 -9.54 1.72 0.37
N ALA A 75 -9.18 2.19 1.56
CA ALA A 75 -9.85 1.78 2.80
C ALA A 75 -11.36 2.08 2.75
N ASP A 76 -11.76 3.24 2.21
CA ASP A 76 -13.17 3.59 2.08
C ASP A 76 -13.91 2.73 1.05
N GLU A 77 -13.26 2.39 -0.07
CA GLU A 77 -13.77 1.42 -1.03
C GLU A 77 -13.94 0.01 -0.40
N LEU A 78 -13.02 -0.41 0.47
CA LEU A 78 -13.11 -1.68 1.20
C LEU A 78 -14.28 -1.65 2.21
N LYS A 79 -14.47 -0.55 2.94
CA LYS A 79 -15.63 -0.37 3.84
C LYS A 79 -16.95 -0.44 3.08
N ALA A 80 -17.03 0.15 1.89
CA ALA A 80 -18.19 0.02 1.01
C ALA A 80 -18.44 -1.43 0.56
N GLN A 81 -17.38 -2.25 0.51
CA GLN A 81 -17.43 -3.69 0.28
C GLN A 81 -17.62 -4.52 1.57
N LEU A 82 -18.08 -3.89 2.67
CA LEU A 82 -18.34 -4.51 3.98
C LEU A 82 -17.10 -5.03 4.72
N TYR A 83 -15.90 -4.77 4.22
CA TYR A 83 -14.69 -5.05 4.97
C TYR A 83 -14.58 -4.12 6.18
N ARG A 84 -14.12 -4.65 7.30
CA ARG A 84 -13.97 -3.91 8.56
C ARG A 84 -12.49 -3.82 8.94
N PRO A 85 -12.01 -2.67 9.43
CA PRO A 85 -10.64 -2.56 9.90
C PRO A 85 -10.43 -3.51 11.08
N VAL A 86 -9.33 -4.26 11.04
CA VAL A 86 -8.84 -5.02 12.17
C VAL A 86 -8.04 -4.03 13.01
N LEU A 87 -8.61 -3.61 14.13
CA LEU A 87 -7.85 -2.85 15.12
C LEU A 87 -6.68 -3.74 15.56
N ALA A 88 -5.45 -3.25 15.38
CA ALA A 88 -4.29 -3.93 15.93
C ALA A 88 -4.51 -4.07 17.44
N ALA A 89 -4.40 -5.29 17.96
CA ALA A 89 -4.31 -5.47 19.40
C ALA A 89 -3.10 -4.66 19.89
N ALA A 90 -3.34 -3.76 20.84
CA ALA A 90 -2.34 -2.91 21.46
C ALA A 90 -1.27 -3.72 22.21
#